data_AF-A0A3P7KSF5-F1
#
_entry.id   AF-A0A3P7KSF5-F1
#
_cell.length_a   1.000
_cell.length_b   1.000
_cell.length_c   1.000
_cell.angle_alpha   90.00
_cell.angle_beta   90.00
_cell.angle_gamma   90.00
#
_symmetry.space_group_name_H-M   'P 1'
#
loop_
_entity.id
_entity.type
_entity.pdbx_description
1 polymer ?
#
loop_
_entity_poly.entity_id
_entity_poly.type
_entity_poly.pdbx_seq_one_letter_code
_entity_poly.pdbx_strand_id
1 'polypeptide(L)'
;MPPNSFQKPETALKRAQELIQVGKESDALDTLHDTIKARRYKQWTQTHEQIMMKHVELCVLLKKPHVAKDALFQYKTLTHQVAVKSLETVIEHFLQMAEQKTEEAQKTSIEKVEEIDDLDQGDVPETLLLSVVSGAAAQDRMDRTVLAPWLRQDFAIAFMKCYNFPYQVEHLYHRITRKSFQFCSKYQRRTEFRKLCELLRLHLNQIQKHQYLAHVVKLSSPESLSMMQETRLCQLDTAIQMELWQEAYR
;
A
#
# COMPACT_ATOMS: atom_id res chain seq x y z
N MET A 1 -29.51 -3.15 16.81
CA MET A 1 -28.96 -3.89 17.98
C MET A 1 -27.44 -3.81 17.93
N PRO A 2 -26.72 -3.57 19.04
CA PRO A 2 -25.27 -3.49 18.98
C PRO A 2 -24.71 -4.89 18.74
N PRO A 3 -23.69 -5.10 17.88
CA PRO A 3 -23.01 -6.38 17.83
C PRO A 3 -22.11 -6.47 19.07
N ASN A 4 -22.69 -6.91 20.18
CA ASN A 4 -21.99 -7.13 21.44
C ASN A 4 -21.56 -8.60 21.49
N SER A 5 -20.33 -8.91 21.07
CA SER A 5 -19.46 -9.89 21.73
C SER A 5 -18.10 -9.87 21.04
N PHE A 6 -17.08 -9.36 21.74
CA PHE A 6 -15.69 -9.49 21.31
C PHE A 6 -15.30 -10.96 21.32
N GLN A 7 -15.58 -11.64 20.21
CA GLN A 7 -15.28 -13.03 19.96
C GLN A 7 -13.78 -13.27 20.13
N LYS A 8 -13.40 -14.46 20.61
CA LYS A 8 -11.98 -14.88 20.57
C LYS A 8 -11.50 -14.76 19.12
N PRO A 9 -10.21 -14.42 18.88
CA PRO A 9 -9.66 -14.28 17.52
C PRO A 9 -10.04 -15.45 16.60
N GLU A 10 -9.99 -16.67 17.11
CA GLU A 10 -10.35 -17.90 16.40
C GLU A 10 -11.83 -17.93 15.94
N THR A 11 -12.74 -17.51 16.83
CA THR A 11 -14.17 -17.49 16.53
C THR A 11 -14.50 -16.42 15.50
N ALA A 12 -13.84 -15.26 15.58
CA ALA A 12 -14.01 -14.19 14.60
C ALA A 12 -13.49 -14.60 13.22
N LEU A 13 -12.35 -15.30 13.16
CA LEU A 13 -11.82 -15.81 11.90
C LEU A 13 -12.79 -16.81 11.26
N LYS A 14 -13.33 -17.75 12.04
CA LYS A 14 -14.33 -18.71 11.55
C LYS A 14 -15.59 -18.01 11.04
N ARG A 15 -16.12 -17.04 11.80
CA ARG A 15 -17.29 -16.24 11.40
C ARG A 15 -17.04 -15.46 10.12
N ALA A 16 -15.86 -14.87 9.96
CA ALA A 16 -15.50 -14.17 8.73
C ALA A 16 -15.46 -15.12 7.53
N GLN A 17 -14.92 -16.33 7.70
CA GLN A 17 -14.92 -17.35 6.64
C GLN A 17 -16.34 -17.78 6.24
N GLU A 18 -17.24 -17.98 7.22
CA GLU A 18 -18.65 -18.27 6.95
C GLU A 18 -19.34 -17.13 6.19
N LEU A 19 -19.07 -15.87 6.56
CA LEU A 19 -19.61 -14.70 5.86
C LEU A 19 -19.09 -14.58 4.42
N ILE A 20 -17.81 -14.90 4.19
CA ILE A 20 -17.22 -14.94 2.84
C ILE A 20 -17.92 -16.01 1.99
N GLN A 21 -18.20 -17.20 2.53
CA GLN A 21 -18.88 -18.28 1.81
C GLN A 21 -20.31 -17.89 1.36
N VAL A 22 -20.98 -17.02 2.12
CA VAL A 22 -22.32 -16.52 1.79
C VAL A 22 -22.26 -15.23 0.93
N GLY A 23 -21.06 -14.79 0.52
CA GLY A 23 -20.85 -13.61 -0.32
C GLY A 23 -20.94 -12.27 0.43
N LYS A 24 -20.97 -12.27 1.77
CA LYS A 24 -21.03 -11.07 2.61
C LYS A 24 -19.64 -10.58 3.00
N GLU A 25 -18.84 -10.22 2.01
CA GLU A 25 -17.44 -9.82 2.18
C GLU A 25 -17.27 -8.54 3.03
N SER A 26 -18.20 -7.57 2.93
CA SER A 26 -18.12 -6.36 3.75
C SER A 26 -18.34 -6.65 5.23
N ASP A 27 -19.31 -7.49 5.57
CA ASP A 27 -19.58 -7.88 6.96
C ASP A 27 -18.44 -8.72 7.54
N ALA A 28 -17.81 -9.56 6.70
CA ALA A 28 -16.61 -10.31 7.06
C ALA A 28 -15.44 -9.36 7.39
N LEU A 29 -15.24 -8.33 6.56
CA LEU A 29 -14.20 -7.32 6.79
C LEU A 29 -14.43 -6.58 8.11
N ASP A 30 -15.66 -6.13 8.37
CA ASP A 30 -16.00 -5.40 9.60
C ASP A 30 -15.78 -6.28 10.85
N THR A 31 -16.17 -7.57 10.77
CA THR A 31 -15.92 -8.55 11.83
C THR A 31 -14.43 -8.69 12.15
N LEU A 32 -13.57 -8.82 11.13
CA LEU A 32 -12.12 -8.92 11.31
C LEU A 32 -11.53 -7.59 11.82
N HIS A 33 -11.98 -6.46 11.29
CA HIS A 33 -11.49 -5.14 11.69
C HIS A 33 -11.76 -4.85 13.17
N ASP A 34 -12.96 -5.18 13.66
CA ASP A 34 -13.32 -5.01 15.06
C ASP A 34 -12.46 -5.86 16.01
N THR A 35 -12.02 -7.05 15.56
CA THR A 35 -11.11 -7.89 16.36
C THR A 35 -9.71 -7.32 16.49
N ILE A 36 -9.17 -6.73 15.42
CA ILE A 36 -7.86 -6.06 15.45
C ILE A 36 -7.91 -4.82 16.34
N LYS A 37 -9.06 -4.11 16.33
CA LYS A 37 -9.29 -2.91 17.15
C LYS A 37 -9.58 -3.21 18.62
N ALA A 38 -9.98 -4.44 18.93
CA ALA A 38 -10.34 -4.85 20.27
C ALA A 38 -9.14 -4.76 21.22
N ARG A 39 -9.19 -3.82 22.17
CA ARG A 39 -8.13 -3.62 23.18
C ARG A 39 -7.96 -4.76 24.18
N ARG A 40 -8.81 -5.80 24.13
CA ARG A 40 -8.82 -6.93 25.08
C ARG A 40 -7.74 -7.96 24.76
N TYR A 41 -7.44 -8.20 23.49
CA TYR A 41 -6.48 -9.22 23.05
C TYR A 41 -5.16 -8.55 22.66
N LYS A 42 -4.41 -8.06 23.66
CA LYS A 42 -3.13 -7.35 23.44
C LYS A 42 -1.92 -8.27 23.25
N GLN A 43 -2.10 -9.58 23.38
CA GLN A 43 -1.04 -10.55 23.13
C GLN A 43 -1.21 -11.10 21.72
N TRP A 44 -0.17 -10.94 20.92
CA TRP A 44 -0.13 -11.49 19.56
C TRP A 44 -0.19 -13.02 19.60
N THR A 45 -0.91 -13.60 18.63
CA THR A 45 -0.96 -15.04 18.38
C THR A 45 -0.96 -15.29 16.87
N GLN A 46 -0.65 -16.52 16.42
CA GLN A 46 -0.68 -16.87 15.00
C GLN A 46 -2.06 -16.63 14.34
N THR A 47 -3.15 -16.72 15.11
CA THR A 47 -4.50 -16.41 14.62
C THR A 47 -4.64 -14.93 14.24
N HIS A 48 -3.96 -14.00 14.93
CA HIS A 48 -3.97 -12.59 14.57
C HIS A 48 -3.31 -12.35 13.22
N GLU A 49 -2.24 -13.10 12.89
CA GLU A 49 -1.63 -13.05 11.57
C GLU A 49 -2.62 -13.53 10.50
N GLN A 50 -3.29 -14.66 10.72
CA GLN A 50 -4.30 -15.18 9.78
C GLN A 50 -5.47 -14.22 9.58
N ILE A 51 -5.96 -13.60 10.66
CA ILE A 51 -6.98 -12.54 10.62
C ILE A 51 -6.48 -11.38 9.77
N MET A 52 -5.25 -10.93 9.99
CA MET A 52 -4.69 -9.79 9.26
C MET A 52 -4.47 -10.11 7.78
N MET A 53 -3.99 -11.32 7.44
CA MET A 53 -3.86 -11.77 6.05
C MET A 53 -5.21 -11.71 5.31
N LYS A 54 -6.28 -12.24 5.93
CA LYS A 54 -7.64 -12.19 5.37
C LYS A 54 -8.24 -10.78 5.34
N HIS A 55 -8.00 -9.98 6.38
CA HIS A 55 -8.46 -8.60 6.45
C HIS A 55 -7.89 -7.75 5.30
N VAL A 56 -6.59 -7.91 5.05
CA VAL A 56 -5.86 -7.22 3.98
C VAL A 56 -6.36 -7.65 2.60
N GLU A 57 -6.56 -8.95 2.37
CA GLU A 57 -7.13 -9.48 1.12
C GLU A 57 -8.50 -8.84 0.83
N LEU A 58 -9.40 -8.83 1.81
CA LEU A 58 -10.72 -8.21 1.68
C LEU A 58 -10.64 -6.69 1.46
N CYS A 59 -9.70 -5.99 2.11
CA CYS A 59 -9.50 -4.56 1.88
C CYS A 59 -9.09 -4.25 0.43
N VAL A 60 -8.26 -5.09 -0.17
CA VAL A 60 -7.86 -4.95 -1.58
C VAL A 60 -9.06 -5.22 -2.49
N LEU A 61 -9.79 -6.33 -2.28
CA LEU A 61 -10.96 -6.69 -3.07
C LEU A 61 -12.06 -5.62 -3.03
N LEU A 62 -12.37 -5.11 -1.84
CA LEU A 62 -13.42 -4.11 -1.62
C LEU A 62 -12.94 -2.67 -1.86
N LYS A 63 -11.67 -2.46 -2.26
CA LYS A 63 -11.06 -1.14 -2.49
C LYS A 63 -11.22 -0.18 -1.30
N LYS A 64 -11.00 -0.66 -0.07
CA LYS A 64 -11.11 0.11 1.18
C LYS A 64 -9.72 0.40 1.81
N PRO A 65 -8.88 1.28 1.23
CA PRO A 65 -7.50 1.50 1.70
C PRO A 65 -7.40 2.17 3.07
N HIS A 66 -8.39 2.97 3.46
CA HIS A 66 -8.42 3.61 4.77
C HIS A 66 -8.59 2.59 5.91
N VAL A 67 -9.43 1.56 5.71
CA VAL A 67 -9.63 0.47 6.66
C VAL A 67 -8.36 -0.37 6.81
N ALA A 68 -7.67 -0.66 5.69
CA ALA A 68 -6.39 -1.36 5.71
C ALA A 68 -5.32 -0.59 6.51
N LYS A 69 -5.20 0.73 6.27
CA LYS A 69 -4.27 1.59 6.99
C LYS A 69 -4.50 1.52 8.51
N ASP A 70 -5.75 1.71 8.93
CA ASP A 70 -6.08 1.78 10.36
C ASP A 70 -5.85 0.42 11.04
N ALA A 71 -6.14 -0.69 10.36
CA ALA A 71 -5.84 -2.03 10.84
C ALA A 71 -4.33 -2.30 10.94
N LEU A 72 -3.55 -1.92 9.92
CA LEU A 72 -2.09 -2.09 9.92
C LEU A 72 -1.42 -1.29 11.05
N PHE A 73 -1.92 -0.09 11.36
CA PHE A 73 -1.42 0.71 12.47
C PHE A 73 -1.64 0.01 13.83
N GLN A 74 -2.83 -0.58 14.01
CA GLN A 74 -3.16 -1.33 15.22
C GLN A 74 -2.35 -2.63 15.30
N TYR A 75 -2.20 -3.35 14.18
CA TYR A 75 -1.42 -4.57 14.08
C TYR A 75 0.07 -4.35 14.33
N LYS A 76 0.65 -3.25 13.82
CA LYS A 76 2.02 -2.81 14.14
C LYS A 76 2.20 -2.68 15.65
N THR A 77 1.25 -2.01 16.32
CA THR A 77 1.30 -1.80 17.79
C THR A 77 1.21 -3.11 18.57
N LEU A 78 0.53 -4.13 18.02
CA LEU A 78 0.42 -5.46 18.62
C LEU A 78 1.71 -6.29 18.43
N THR A 79 2.42 -6.09 17.32
CA THR A 79 3.51 -6.96 16.85
C THR A 79 4.91 -6.40 17.12
N HIS A 80 5.08 -5.09 17.31
CA HIS A 80 6.41 -4.45 17.30
C HIS A 80 7.39 -5.03 18.33
N GLN A 81 6.91 -5.52 19.47
CA GLN A 81 7.76 -6.08 20.53
C GLN A 81 7.92 -7.62 20.47
N VAL A 82 7.02 -8.33 19.78
CA VAL A 82 6.86 -9.78 19.92
C VAL A 82 7.07 -10.52 18.59
N ALA A 83 6.55 -9.98 17.48
CA ALA A 83 6.43 -10.69 16.22
C ALA A 83 6.62 -9.76 15.01
N VAL A 84 7.77 -9.08 14.93
CA VAL A 84 8.11 -8.17 13.81
C VAL A 84 8.06 -8.88 12.45
N LYS A 85 8.48 -10.14 12.38
CA LYS A 85 8.42 -10.94 11.14
C LYS A 85 6.99 -11.16 10.63
N SER A 86 6.03 -11.29 11.54
CA SER A 86 4.61 -11.44 11.17
C SER A 86 4.08 -10.16 10.51
N LEU A 87 4.47 -9.00 11.03
CA LEU A 87 4.14 -7.70 10.42
C LEU A 87 4.74 -7.59 9.00
N GLU A 88 6.00 -7.98 8.85
CA GLU A 88 6.69 -8.04 7.55
C GLU A 88 5.94 -8.92 6.54
N THR A 89 5.58 -10.15 6.91
CA THR A 89 4.84 -11.07 6.03
C THR A 89 3.50 -10.50 5.59
N VAL A 90 2.72 -9.91 6.51
CA VAL A 90 1.41 -9.31 6.20
C VAL A 90 1.56 -8.15 5.21
N ILE A 91 2.56 -7.29 5.39
CA ILE A 91 2.76 -6.14 4.51
C ILE A 91 3.25 -6.58 3.14
N GLU A 92 4.13 -7.57 3.07
CA GLU A 92 4.56 -8.13 1.78
C GLU A 92 3.40 -8.75 1.02
N HIS A 93 2.56 -9.53 1.69
CA HIS A 93 1.35 -10.10 1.10
C HIS A 93 0.41 -9.00 0.60
N PHE A 94 0.20 -7.95 1.39
CA PHE A 94 -0.61 -6.81 0.97
C PHE A 94 -0.10 -6.16 -0.32
N LEU A 95 1.20 -5.90 -0.38
CA LEU A 95 1.84 -5.25 -1.52
C LEU A 95 1.78 -6.15 -2.76
N GLN A 96 2.01 -7.46 -2.60
CA GLN A 96 1.89 -8.44 -3.68
C GLN A 96 0.45 -8.50 -4.22
N MET A 97 -0.55 -8.56 -3.35
CA MET A 97 -1.96 -8.56 -3.76
C MET A 97 -2.36 -7.27 -4.47
N ALA A 98 -1.88 -6.13 -4.00
CA ALA A 98 -2.10 -4.84 -4.64
C ALA A 98 -1.44 -4.76 -6.02
N GLU A 99 -0.20 -5.24 -6.15
CA GLU A 99 0.50 -5.28 -7.43
C GLU A 99 -0.19 -6.22 -8.41
N GLN A 100 -0.54 -7.44 -7.98
CA GLN A 100 -1.26 -8.40 -8.81
C GLN A 100 -2.59 -7.82 -9.31
N LYS A 101 -3.38 -7.17 -8.45
CA LYS A 101 -4.64 -6.53 -8.87
C LYS A 101 -4.43 -5.37 -9.82
N THR A 102 -3.32 -4.65 -9.68
CA THR A 102 -2.93 -3.59 -10.61
C THR A 102 -2.55 -4.17 -11.97
N GLU A 103 -1.81 -5.27 -12.01
CA GLU A 103 -1.44 -5.97 -13.25
C GLU A 103 -2.65 -6.61 -13.94
N GLU A 104 -3.55 -7.25 -13.19
CA GLU A 104 -4.82 -7.76 -13.70
C GLU A 104 -5.64 -6.63 -14.33
N ALA A 105 -5.77 -5.50 -13.61
CA ALA A 105 -6.47 -4.33 -14.13
C ALA A 105 -5.78 -3.73 -15.38
N GLN A 106 -4.45 -3.83 -15.48
CA GLN A 106 -3.70 -3.37 -16.66
C GLN A 106 -4.00 -4.24 -17.87
N LYS A 107 -3.98 -5.56 -17.70
CA LYS A 107 -4.33 -6.52 -18.76
C LYS A 107 -5.75 -6.30 -19.27
N THR A 108 -6.72 -6.19 -18.37
CA THR A 108 -8.11 -5.88 -18.74
C THR A 108 -8.26 -4.51 -19.41
N SER A 109 -7.43 -3.52 -19.05
CA SER A 109 -7.39 -2.22 -19.75
C SER A 109 -6.97 -2.39 -21.21
N ILE A 110 -5.87 -3.13 -21.44
CA ILE A 110 -5.33 -3.40 -22.78
C ILE A 110 -6.31 -4.22 -23.62
N GLU A 111 -6.82 -5.32 -23.10
CA GLU A 111 -7.79 -6.20 -23.79
C GLU A 111 -9.02 -5.42 -24.28
N LYS A 112 -9.57 -4.55 -23.42
CA LYS A 112 -10.73 -3.73 -23.80
C LYS A 112 -10.40 -2.65 -24.82
N VAL A 113 -9.16 -2.15 -24.85
CA VAL A 113 -8.72 -1.22 -25.91
C VAL A 113 -8.63 -1.95 -27.23
N GLU A 114 -8.06 -3.16 -27.25
CA GLU A 114 -7.99 -4.01 -28.44
C GLU A 114 -9.38 -4.40 -28.96
N GLU A 115 -10.33 -4.72 -28.08
CA GLU A 115 -11.74 -4.98 -28.46
C GLU A 115 -12.41 -3.75 -29.10
N ILE A 116 -12.14 -2.55 -28.59
CA ILE A 116 -12.69 -1.30 -29.17
C ILE A 116 -12.07 -1.05 -30.55
N ASP A 117 -10.76 -1.25 -30.71
CA ASP A 117 -10.05 -1.01 -31.97
C ASP A 117 -10.49 -1.98 -33.09
N ASP A 118 -10.86 -3.22 -32.75
CA ASP A 118 -11.41 -4.20 -33.71
C ASP A 118 -12.88 -3.89 -34.10
N LEU A 119 -13.65 -3.26 -33.20
CA LEU A 119 -15.03 -2.82 -33.47
C LEU A 119 -15.11 -1.48 -34.23
N ASP A 120 -14.10 -0.63 -34.11
CA ASP A 120 -14.01 0.72 -34.72
C ASP A 120 -13.43 0.69 -36.15
N GLN A 121 -13.67 -0.36 -36.96
CA GLN A 121 -13.33 -0.41 -38.39
C GLN A 121 -14.00 0.69 -39.26
N GLY A 122 -14.75 1.62 -38.66
CA GLY A 122 -15.15 2.87 -39.29
C GLY A 122 -14.97 4.04 -38.33
N ASP A 123 -14.02 4.94 -38.62
CA ASP A 123 -13.74 6.18 -37.90
C ASP A 123 -15.01 6.92 -37.45
N VAL A 124 -15.38 6.74 -36.18
CA VAL A 124 -16.51 7.45 -35.58
C VAL A 124 -16.03 8.86 -35.20
N PRO A 125 -16.70 9.94 -35.67
CA PRO A 125 -16.24 11.32 -35.50
C PRO A 125 -16.09 11.76 -34.03
N GLU A 126 -16.72 11.06 -33.09
CA GLU A 126 -16.61 11.29 -31.65
C GLU A 126 -15.22 10.91 -31.10
N THR A 127 -14.59 9.85 -31.61
CA THR A 127 -13.24 9.41 -31.22
C THR A 127 -12.18 10.40 -31.69
N LEU A 128 -12.35 10.93 -32.91
CA LEU A 128 -11.49 11.99 -33.48
C LEU A 128 -11.60 13.29 -32.68
N LEU A 129 -12.81 13.70 -32.28
CA LEU A 129 -13.01 14.88 -31.44
C LEU A 129 -12.35 14.71 -30.07
N LEU A 130 -12.46 13.54 -29.45
CA LEU A 130 -11.83 13.28 -28.16
C LEU A 130 -10.31 13.21 -28.24
N SER A 131 -9.72 12.70 -29.32
CA SER A 131 -8.25 12.69 -29.50
C SER A 131 -7.71 14.10 -29.69
N VAL A 132 -8.40 14.95 -30.46
CA VAL A 132 -8.02 16.35 -30.69
C VAL A 132 -8.17 17.22 -29.44
N VAL A 133 -9.22 17.00 -28.63
CA VAL A 133 -9.48 17.83 -27.43
C VAL A 133 -8.65 17.40 -26.23
N SER A 134 -8.44 16.09 -26.03
CA SER A 134 -7.73 15.59 -24.85
C SER A 134 -6.22 15.41 -25.06
N GLY A 135 -5.77 15.25 -26.31
CA GLY A 135 -4.38 14.90 -26.64
C GLY A 135 -3.93 13.54 -26.09
N ALA A 136 -4.84 12.75 -25.51
CA ALA A 136 -4.53 11.50 -24.82
C ALA A 136 -5.01 10.29 -25.64
N ALA A 137 -4.12 9.31 -25.80
CA ALA A 137 -4.42 8.05 -26.46
C ALA A 137 -5.58 7.31 -25.76
N ALA A 138 -6.29 6.44 -26.48
CA ALA A 138 -7.36 5.63 -25.91
C ALA A 138 -6.89 4.80 -24.69
N GLN A 139 -5.65 4.30 -24.77
CA GLN A 139 -4.96 3.62 -23.66
C GLN A 139 -4.82 4.49 -22.40
N ASP A 140 -4.40 5.75 -22.53
CA ASP A 140 -4.24 6.66 -21.37
C ASP A 140 -5.59 6.93 -20.68
N ARG A 141 -6.68 6.99 -21.45
CA ARG A 141 -8.04 7.18 -20.91
C ARG A 141 -8.53 5.94 -20.17
N MET A 142 -8.27 4.76 -20.73
CA MET A 142 -8.61 3.47 -20.12
C MET A 142 -7.78 3.21 -18.86
N ASP A 143 -6.47 3.46 -18.90
CA ASP A 143 -5.58 3.36 -17.75
C ASP A 143 -6.01 4.33 -16.63
N ARG A 144 -6.40 5.55 -16.96
CA ARG A 144 -6.93 6.50 -15.96
C ARG A 144 -8.27 6.07 -15.35
N THR A 145 -9.05 5.23 -16.02
CA THR A 145 -10.37 4.79 -15.56
C THR A 145 -10.29 3.46 -14.81
N VAL A 146 -9.52 2.51 -15.35
CA VAL A 146 -9.39 1.13 -14.88
C VAL A 146 -8.29 1.00 -13.86
N LEU A 147 -7.10 1.58 -14.09
CA LEU A 147 -5.96 1.47 -13.18
C LEU A 147 -6.01 2.49 -12.05
N ALA A 148 -6.49 3.72 -12.29
CA ALA A 148 -6.45 4.76 -11.26
C ALA A 148 -7.13 4.40 -9.92
N PRO A 149 -8.21 3.60 -9.84
CA PRO A 149 -8.78 3.16 -8.55
C PRO A 149 -7.88 2.20 -7.76
N TRP A 150 -7.07 1.39 -8.44
CA TRP A 150 -6.11 0.46 -7.83
C TRP A 150 -4.77 1.16 -7.55
N LEU A 151 -4.38 2.09 -8.42
CA LEU A 151 -3.17 2.91 -8.32
C LEU A 151 -3.28 4.06 -7.31
N ARG A 152 -4.50 4.54 -6.97
CA ARG A 152 -4.72 5.57 -5.93
C ARG A 152 -4.66 5.04 -4.51
N GLN A 153 -4.11 3.86 -4.32
CA GLN A 153 -3.87 3.40 -2.98
C GLN A 153 -2.56 4.01 -2.50
N ASP A 154 -2.72 5.00 -1.60
CA ASP A 154 -1.71 5.61 -0.74
C ASP A 154 -0.97 4.56 0.13
N PHE A 155 -0.65 3.35 -0.33
CA PHE A 155 -0.25 2.22 0.50
C PHE A 155 1.12 2.38 1.15
N ALA A 156 2.10 2.77 0.35
CA ALA A 156 3.42 3.11 0.85
C ALA A 156 3.35 4.30 1.81
N ILE A 157 2.55 5.31 1.48
CA ILE A 157 2.34 6.53 2.27
C ILE A 157 1.56 6.24 3.57
N ALA A 158 0.61 5.31 3.57
CA ALA A 158 -0.21 4.91 4.70
C ALA A 158 0.58 4.02 5.68
N PHE A 159 1.38 3.09 5.15
CA PHE A 159 2.36 2.35 5.93
C PHE A 159 3.39 3.30 6.55
N MET A 160 3.96 4.20 5.76
CA MET A 160 4.96 5.16 6.21
C MET A 160 4.42 6.23 7.17
N LYS A 161 3.15 6.64 7.05
CA LYS A 161 2.47 7.55 7.99
C LYS A 161 2.26 6.95 9.39
N CYS A 162 2.59 5.68 9.61
CA CYS A 162 2.68 5.10 10.95
C CYS A 162 3.90 5.68 11.68
N TYR A 163 3.76 6.94 12.11
CA TYR A 163 4.69 7.72 12.90
C TYR A 163 5.36 6.86 13.99
N ASN A 164 6.68 7.02 14.15
CA ASN A 164 7.56 6.28 15.06
C ASN A 164 7.75 4.81 14.67
N PHE A 165 8.62 4.56 13.69
CA PHE A 165 9.20 3.23 13.51
C PHE A 165 10.29 3.01 14.57
N PRO A 166 10.14 2.03 15.48
CA PRO A 166 11.27 1.62 16.30
C PRO A 166 12.38 1.09 15.39
N TYR A 167 13.65 1.21 15.80
CA TYR A 167 14.81 0.71 15.03
C TYR A 167 14.64 -0.75 14.55
N GLN A 168 13.87 -1.55 15.28
CA GLN A 168 13.55 -2.96 14.97
C GLN A 168 12.88 -3.20 13.61
N VAL A 169 12.28 -2.18 12.99
CA VAL A 169 11.58 -2.29 11.70
C VAL A 169 12.22 -1.41 10.61
N GLU A 170 13.44 -0.93 10.84
CA GLU A 170 14.19 -0.08 9.91
C GLU A 170 14.44 -0.77 8.56
N HIS A 171 14.91 -2.02 8.57
CA HIS A 171 15.15 -2.79 7.34
C HIS A 171 13.88 -2.93 6.49
N LEU A 172 12.76 -3.26 7.13
CA LEU A 172 11.47 -3.41 6.47
C LEU A 172 11.03 -2.09 5.83
N TYR A 173 11.18 -0.99 6.57
CA TYR A 173 10.87 0.35 6.08
C TYR A 173 11.66 0.71 4.82
N HIS A 174 12.98 0.54 4.83
CA HIS A 174 13.82 0.84 3.66
C HIS A 174 13.52 -0.07 2.47
N ARG A 175 13.27 -1.36 2.72
CA ARG A 175 12.90 -2.31 1.67
C ARG A 175 11.58 -1.95 0.99
N ILE A 176 10.54 -1.63 1.76
CA ILE A 176 9.23 -1.21 1.22
C ILE A 176 9.36 0.12 0.47
N THR A 177 10.14 1.06 0.98
CA THR A 177 10.39 2.35 0.32
C THR A 177 10.99 2.14 -1.07
N ARG A 178 12.02 1.30 -1.19
CA ARG A 178 12.65 0.99 -2.49
C ARG A 178 11.70 0.29 -3.46
N LYS A 179 10.91 -0.69 -3.00
CA LYS A 179 9.84 -1.30 -3.82
C LYS A 179 8.82 -0.26 -4.30
N SER A 180 8.48 0.71 -3.45
CA SER A 180 7.55 1.79 -3.80
C SER A 180 8.10 2.72 -4.88
N PHE A 181 9.40 2.98 -4.88
CA PHE A 181 10.05 3.73 -5.96
C PHE A 181 9.97 2.98 -7.30
N GLN A 182 10.30 1.68 -7.29
CA GLN A 182 10.19 0.82 -8.48
C GLN A 182 8.77 0.79 -9.03
N PHE A 183 7.76 0.68 -8.15
CA PHE A 183 6.36 0.77 -8.53
C PHE A 183 6.02 2.12 -9.17
N CYS A 184 6.47 3.23 -8.58
CA CYS A 184 6.23 4.56 -9.15
C CYS A 184 6.87 4.72 -10.54
N SER A 185 8.05 4.15 -10.75
CA SER A 185 8.73 4.12 -12.05
C SER A 185 7.97 3.28 -13.07
N LYS A 186 7.63 2.03 -12.71
CA LYS A 186 6.91 1.05 -13.57
C LYS A 186 5.60 1.62 -14.11
N TYR A 187 4.84 2.34 -13.29
CA TYR A 187 3.54 2.90 -13.66
C TYR A 187 3.55 4.43 -13.88
N GLN A 188 4.72 5.04 -14.06
CA GLN A 188 4.89 6.47 -14.35
C GLN A 188 4.14 7.42 -13.38
N ARG A 189 4.10 7.06 -12.09
CA ARG A 189 3.36 7.78 -11.03
C ARG A 189 4.15 8.95 -10.45
N ARG A 190 4.36 9.98 -11.27
CA ARG A 190 5.17 11.16 -10.92
C ARG A 190 4.66 11.91 -9.68
N THR A 191 3.34 11.99 -9.46
CA THR A 191 2.76 12.70 -8.31
C THR A 191 3.00 11.99 -6.98
N GLU A 192 2.87 10.67 -6.97
CA GLU A 192 3.04 9.79 -5.82
C GLU A 192 4.51 9.69 -5.44
N PHE A 193 5.40 9.60 -6.44
CA PHE A 193 6.84 9.67 -6.23
C PHE A 193 7.26 10.96 -5.49
N ARG A 194 6.75 12.13 -5.91
CA ARG A 194 7.02 13.40 -5.22
C ARG A 194 6.52 13.40 -3.77
N LYS A 195 5.29 12.92 -3.54
CA LYS A 195 4.74 12.78 -2.18
C LYS A 195 5.59 11.85 -1.31
N LEU A 196 6.11 10.77 -1.88
CA LEU A 196 7.00 9.85 -1.19
C LEU A 196 8.33 10.52 -0.83
N CYS A 197 8.95 11.27 -1.76
CA CYS A 197 10.18 12.02 -1.48
C CYS A 197 10.00 13.02 -0.32
N GLU A 198 8.91 13.79 -0.33
CA GLU A 198 8.54 14.70 0.77
C GLU A 198 8.34 13.98 2.10
N LEU A 199 7.67 12.81 2.08
CA LEU A 199 7.45 12.00 3.27
C LEU A 199 8.79 11.52 3.87
N LEU A 200 9.73 11.08 3.03
CA LEU A 200 11.06 10.69 3.50
C LEU A 200 11.86 11.86 4.08
N ARG A 201 11.70 13.08 3.55
CA ARG A 201 12.32 14.29 4.13
C ARG A 201 11.72 14.58 5.51
N LEU A 202 10.39 14.50 5.63
CA LEU A 202 9.66 14.68 6.88
C LEU A 202 10.06 13.64 7.94
N HIS A 203 10.23 12.36 7.57
CA HIS A 203 10.71 11.32 8.47
C HIS A 203 12.14 11.55 8.94
N LEU A 204 13.05 11.94 8.04
CA LEU A 204 14.43 12.23 8.42
C LEU A 204 14.50 13.40 9.42
N ASN A 205 13.74 14.47 9.18
CA ASN A 205 13.62 15.60 10.11
C ASN A 205 13.09 15.17 11.49
N GLN A 206 12.16 14.21 11.54
CA GLN A 206 11.67 13.66 12.82
C GLN A 206 12.72 12.82 13.52
N ILE A 207 13.44 11.96 12.79
CA ILE A 207 14.52 11.15 13.34
C ILE A 207 15.57 12.07 13.98
N GLN A 208 15.96 13.14 13.30
CA GLN A 208 16.90 14.14 13.82
C GLN A 208 16.41 14.80 15.12
N LYS A 209 15.14 15.23 15.17
CA LYS A 209 14.56 15.87 16.36
C LYS A 209 14.46 14.94 17.58
N HIS A 210 14.28 13.64 17.36
CA HIS A 210 14.02 12.66 18.42
C HIS A 210 15.21 11.74 18.71
N GLN A 211 16.44 12.13 18.35
CA GLN A 211 17.64 11.33 18.60
C GLN A 211 17.87 10.97 20.08
N TYR A 212 17.27 11.73 21.02
CA TYR A 212 17.33 11.44 22.45
C TYR A 212 16.49 10.22 22.87
N LEU A 213 15.50 9.81 22.07
CA LEU A 213 14.65 8.65 22.37
C LEU A 213 15.38 7.34 22.07
N ALA A 214 15.28 6.36 22.98
CA ALA A 214 15.98 5.08 22.85
C ALA A 214 15.48 4.19 21.70
N HIS A 215 14.19 4.29 21.36
CA HIS A 215 13.58 3.45 20.32
C HIS A 215 13.77 4.00 18.90
N VAL A 216 14.21 5.24 18.75
CA VAL A 216 14.42 5.89 17.45
C VAL A 216 15.74 5.45 16.82
N VAL A 217 15.76 5.31 15.51
CA VAL A 217 16.97 5.02 14.71
C VAL A 217 18.09 6.03 15.05
N LYS A 218 19.27 5.51 15.36
CA LYS A 218 20.43 6.33 15.75
C LYS A 218 21.25 6.73 14.53
N LEU A 219 21.41 8.02 14.32
CA LEU A 219 22.22 8.57 13.22
C LEU A 219 23.74 8.39 13.43
N SER A 220 24.15 7.88 14.59
CA SER A 220 25.52 7.44 14.86
C SER A 220 25.79 6.00 14.38
N SER A 221 24.75 5.24 14.04
CA SER A 221 24.91 3.85 13.58
C SER A 221 25.34 3.82 12.11
N PRO A 222 26.52 3.26 11.78
CA PRO A 222 26.98 3.17 10.40
C PRO A 222 26.06 2.30 9.54
N GLU A 223 25.44 1.26 10.12
CA GLU A 223 24.51 0.37 9.42
C GLU A 223 23.22 1.12 9.01
N SER A 224 22.63 1.88 9.93
CA SER A 224 21.45 2.71 9.65
C SER A 224 21.75 3.77 8.59
N LEU A 225 22.92 4.42 8.67
CA LEU A 225 23.36 5.39 7.66
C LEU A 225 23.51 4.75 6.28
N SER A 226 24.09 3.55 6.19
CA SER A 226 24.23 2.80 4.94
C SER A 226 22.87 2.53 4.31
N MET A 227 21.90 2.03 5.08
CA MET A 227 20.55 1.75 4.59
C MET A 227 19.81 3.02 4.11
N MET A 228 19.96 4.12 4.86
CA MET A 228 19.42 5.41 4.46
C MET A 228 20.03 5.87 3.14
N GLN A 229 21.36 5.76 2.99
CA GLN A 229 22.07 6.16 1.77
C GLN A 229 21.65 5.32 0.57
N GLU A 230 21.62 3.99 0.68
CA GLU A 230 21.12 3.10 -0.38
C GLU A 230 19.71 3.47 -0.83
N THR A 231 18.84 3.82 0.11
CA THR A 231 17.47 4.24 -0.20
C THR A 231 17.44 5.56 -0.95
N ARG A 232 18.33 6.52 -0.60
CA ARG A 232 18.48 7.79 -1.32
C ARG A 232 19.09 7.63 -2.70
N LEU A 233 20.04 6.71 -2.88
CA LEU A 233 20.58 6.37 -4.20
C LEU A 233 19.47 5.81 -5.10
N CYS A 234 18.68 4.87 -4.59
CA CYS A 234 17.52 4.34 -5.32
C CYS A 234 16.49 5.43 -5.65
N GLN A 235 16.26 6.39 -4.73
CA GLN A 235 15.41 7.56 -5.00
C GLN A 235 15.97 8.40 -6.16
N LEU A 236 17.28 8.69 -6.16
CA LEU A 236 17.93 9.47 -7.22
C LEU A 236 17.84 8.76 -8.57
N ASP A 237 18.20 7.48 -8.62
CA ASP A 237 18.13 6.66 -9.83
C ASP A 237 16.71 6.64 -10.40
N THR A 238 15.71 6.48 -9.53
CA THR A 238 14.30 6.50 -9.94
C THR A 238 13.88 7.88 -10.46
N ALA A 239 14.30 8.96 -9.80
CA ALA A 239 14.01 10.32 -10.24
C ALA A 239 14.60 10.60 -11.64
N ILE A 240 15.83 10.13 -11.90
CA ILE A 240 16.49 10.22 -13.21
C ILE A 240 15.72 9.41 -14.26
N GLN A 241 15.37 8.15 -13.97
CA GLN A 241 14.59 7.28 -14.86
C GLN A 241 13.22 7.90 -15.25
N MET A 242 12.60 8.64 -14.33
CA MET A 242 11.32 9.31 -14.55
C MET A 242 11.46 10.74 -15.10
N GLU A 243 12.69 11.19 -15.37
CA GLU A 243 13.06 12.54 -15.85
C GLU A 243 12.59 13.68 -14.92
N LEU A 244 12.54 13.40 -13.62
CA LEU A 244 12.16 14.35 -12.58
C LEU A 244 13.39 15.13 -12.09
N TRP A 245 14.01 15.91 -12.98
CA TRP A 245 15.30 16.58 -12.70
C TRP A 245 15.29 17.46 -11.45
N GLN A 246 14.18 18.14 -11.18
CA GLN A 246 14.04 18.95 -9.94
C GLN A 246 14.02 18.09 -8.68
N GLU A 247 13.44 16.89 -8.72
CA GLU A 247 13.49 15.97 -7.57
C GLU A 247 14.83 15.25 -7.47
N ALA A 248 15.49 14.97 -8.61
CA ALA A 248 16.84 14.42 -8.62
C ALA A 248 17.85 15.39 -7.99
N TYR A 249 17.67 16.70 -8.19
CA TYR A 249 18.50 17.73 -7.57
C TYR A 249 18.27 17.90 -6.05
N ARG A 250 17.06 17.60 -5.55
CA ARG A 250 16.63 17.85 -4.16
C ARG A 250 16.89 16.68 -3.20
#